data_AF-R6N207-F1
#
_entry.id   AF-R6N207-F1
#
_cell.length_a   1.000
_cell.length_b   1.000
_cell.length_c   1.000
_cell.angle_alpha   90.00
_cell.angle_beta   90.00
_cell.angle_gamma   90.00
#
_symmetry.space_group_name_H-M   'P 1'
#
loop_
_entity.id
_entity.type
_entity.pdbx_description
1 polymer ?
#
loop_
_entity_poly.entity_id
_entity_poly.type
_entity_poly.pdbx_seq_one_letter_code
_entity_poly.pdbx_strand_id
1 'polypeptide(L)'
;MKIYAKQVAPEYQESPLFLDDFFPDNIAVCGNRDYKERCPELFKIVRAVLNDGELAEVLTNLKDWEWYKNATEAITDYLPLNREKYSTKDIHDLKRLIVEYAECSRSDEDSILCAVLSIITGETWDYKQICGCCQGDWNYIFYPVDKWSVEALNAFEIEYFNTGTEWIVDDGEFDPESDSPLNINGCSTYCTEWNEDGIKREIADAFGGSPEDVVLYAFEGWSRTPKYREVG
;
A
#
# COMPACT_ATOMS: atom_id res chain seq x y z
N MET A 1 0.41 6.76 -34.03
CA MET A 1 -1.07 6.85 -33.96
C MET A 1 -1.34 7.72 -32.76
N LYS A 2 -2.13 8.79 -32.87
CA LYS A 2 -2.31 9.68 -31.72
C LYS A 2 -3.16 8.98 -30.64
N ILE A 3 -2.79 9.21 -29.38
CA ILE A 3 -3.49 8.74 -28.19
C ILE A 3 -4.02 10.00 -27.50
N TYR A 4 -5.33 10.14 -27.39
CA TYR A 4 -5.96 11.28 -26.75
C TYR A 4 -6.42 10.89 -25.34
N ALA A 5 -6.11 11.72 -24.36
CA ALA A 5 -6.51 11.46 -22.98
C ALA A 5 -7.06 12.73 -22.32
N LYS A 6 -8.16 12.58 -21.58
CA LYS A 6 -8.81 13.61 -20.78
C LYS A 6 -8.54 13.33 -19.30
N GLN A 7 -8.13 14.34 -18.53
CA GLN A 7 -8.00 14.20 -17.10
C GLN A 7 -9.39 14.12 -16.44
N VAL A 8 -9.56 13.18 -15.52
CA VAL A 8 -10.71 13.15 -14.61
C VAL A 8 -10.55 14.29 -13.61
N ALA A 9 -11.64 14.99 -13.29
CA ALA A 9 -11.57 16.08 -12.32
C ALA A 9 -11.10 15.53 -10.96
N PRO A 10 -10.19 16.21 -10.24
CA PRO A 10 -9.58 15.66 -9.01
C PRO A 10 -10.57 15.25 -7.92
N GLU A 11 -11.76 15.85 -7.86
CA GLU A 11 -12.81 15.45 -6.91
C GLU A 11 -13.53 14.13 -7.26
N TYR A 12 -13.34 13.64 -8.48
CA TYR A 12 -13.97 12.43 -9.00
C TYR A 12 -12.96 11.31 -9.28
N GLN A 13 -11.66 11.59 -9.15
CA GLN A 13 -10.65 10.59 -9.43
C GLN A 13 -10.59 9.52 -8.34
N GLU A 14 -10.38 8.27 -8.74
CA GLU A 14 -10.24 7.14 -7.82
C GLU A 14 -8.97 6.35 -8.12
N SER A 15 -8.17 6.15 -7.07
CA SER A 15 -6.96 5.33 -7.17
C SER A 15 -7.32 3.85 -7.33
N PRO A 16 -6.60 3.09 -8.18
CA PRO A 16 -6.82 1.67 -8.40
C PRO A 16 -6.81 0.83 -7.11
N LEU A 17 -6.03 1.21 -6.10
CA LEU A 17 -5.95 0.48 -4.82
C LEU A 17 -7.28 0.35 -4.09
N PHE A 18 -8.24 1.23 -4.38
CA PHE A 18 -9.55 1.24 -3.74
C PHE A 18 -10.62 0.50 -4.54
N LEU A 19 -10.30 0.08 -5.76
CA LEU A 19 -11.14 -0.82 -6.55
C LEU A 19 -11.08 -2.25 -5.98
N ASP A 20 -12.16 -3.00 -6.17
CA ASP A 20 -12.26 -4.38 -5.70
C ASP A 20 -11.16 -5.26 -6.31
N ASP A 21 -10.50 -6.08 -5.49
CA ASP A 21 -9.42 -7.01 -5.86
C ASP A 21 -8.09 -6.41 -6.37
N PHE A 22 -7.91 -5.08 -6.33
CA PHE A 22 -6.66 -4.43 -6.74
C PHE A 22 -5.66 -4.16 -5.60
N PHE A 23 -6.10 -4.26 -4.35
CA PHE A 23 -5.21 -4.03 -3.21
C PHE A 23 -4.23 -5.22 -3.04
N PRO A 24 -2.91 -5.00 -2.94
CA PRO A 24 -1.94 -6.08 -2.84
C PRO A 24 -2.04 -6.87 -1.52
N ASP A 25 -2.00 -8.20 -1.60
CA ASP A 25 -2.10 -9.11 -0.44
C ASP A 25 -0.81 -9.28 0.36
N ASN A 26 0.31 -8.74 -0.12
CA ASN A 26 1.64 -8.93 0.44
C ASN A 26 2.22 -7.67 1.10
N ILE A 27 1.41 -6.63 1.32
CA ILE A 27 1.79 -5.41 2.02
C ILE A 27 0.78 -5.13 3.14
N ALA A 28 1.26 -4.81 4.32
CA ALA A 28 0.39 -4.36 5.41
C ALA A 28 0.45 -2.85 5.53
N VAL A 29 -0.71 -2.21 5.70
CA VAL A 29 -0.86 -0.80 6.01
C VAL A 29 -1.51 -0.68 7.38
N CYS A 30 -0.80 -0.06 8.30
CA CYS A 30 -1.29 0.24 9.64
C CYS A 30 -0.75 1.57 10.16
N GLY A 31 -1.44 2.19 11.11
CA GLY A 31 -1.01 3.48 11.62
C GLY A 31 -2.16 4.38 12.03
N ASN A 32 -2.34 5.49 11.32
CA ASN A 32 -3.21 6.56 11.76
C ASN A 32 -4.68 6.09 11.83
N ARG A 33 -5.36 6.42 12.94
CA ARG A 33 -6.78 6.15 13.20
C ARG A 33 -7.73 6.69 12.11
N ASP A 34 -7.26 7.68 11.35
CA ASP A 34 -8.06 8.39 10.36
C ASP A 34 -8.10 7.63 9.01
N TYR A 35 -7.28 6.59 8.82
CA TYR A 35 -7.21 5.79 7.60
C TYR A 35 -7.50 4.31 7.85
N LYS A 36 -7.98 3.63 6.80
CA LYS A 36 -8.33 2.20 6.88
C LYS A 36 -7.06 1.36 6.93
N GLU A 37 -6.89 0.61 8.03
CA GLU A 37 -5.89 -0.45 8.09
C GLU A 37 -6.22 -1.54 7.07
N ARG A 38 -5.19 -1.99 6.34
CA ARG A 38 -5.28 -3.13 5.43
C ARG A 38 -4.09 -4.03 5.71
N CYS A 39 -4.32 -5.08 6.49
CA CYS A 39 -3.28 -6.00 6.93
C CYS A 39 -3.58 -7.40 6.40
N PRO A 40 -2.60 -8.09 5.78
CA PRO A 40 -2.68 -9.51 5.48
C PRO A 40 -2.90 -10.33 6.77
N GLU A 41 -3.54 -11.49 6.66
CA GLU A 41 -3.92 -12.28 7.84
C GLU A 41 -2.70 -12.73 8.66
N LEU A 42 -1.63 -13.13 7.98
CA LEU A 42 -0.36 -13.48 8.61
C LEU A 42 0.17 -12.33 9.48
N PHE A 43 0.17 -11.10 8.93
CA PHE A 43 0.62 -9.92 9.64
C PHE A 43 -0.21 -9.66 10.90
N LYS A 44 -1.54 -9.79 10.80
CA LYS A 44 -2.44 -9.61 11.95
C LYS A 44 -2.16 -10.61 13.06
N ILE A 45 -1.97 -11.89 12.72
CA ILE A 45 -1.70 -12.95 13.70
C ILE A 45 -0.39 -12.66 14.43
N VAL A 46 0.69 -12.38 13.69
CA VAL A 46 2.01 -12.11 14.28
C VAL A 46 1.96 -10.87 15.17
N ARG A 47 1.36 -9.78 14.68
CA ARG A 47 1.20 -8.54 15.46
C ARG A 47 0.37 -8.77 16.73
N ALA A 48 -0.70 -9.57 16.65
CA ALA A 48 -1.54 -9.88 17.80
C ALA A 48 -0.77 -10.69 18.87
N VAL A 49 -0.02 -11.72 18.46
CA VAL A 49 0.79 -12.54 19.38
C VAL A 49 1.84 -11.70 20.10
N LEU A 50 2.52 -10.81 19.37
CA LEU A 50 3.51 -9.92 19.97
C LEU A 50 2.88 -8.91 20.94
N ASN A 51 1.74 -8.32 20.57
CA ASN A 51 1.05 -7.32 21.40
C ASN A 51 0.38 -7.91 22.64
N ASP A 52 -0.07 -9.16 22.60
CA ASP A 52 -0.69 -9.83 23.74
C ASP A 52 0.32 -10.16 24.84
N GLY A 53 1.58 -10.43 24.46
CA GLY A 53 2.69 -10.62 25.40
C GLY A 53 2.71 -11.97 26.10
N GLU A 54 1.65 -12.78 26.02
CA GLU A 54 1.59 -14.11 26.65
C GLU A 54 2.75 -15.02 26.22
N LEU A 55 3.07 -15.03 24.92
CA LEU A 55 4.21 -15.81 24.41
C LEU A 55 5.54 -15.35 25.02
N ALA A 56 5.72 -14.05 25.28
CA ALA A 56 6.93 -13.54 25.93
C ALA A 56 7.03 -14.00 27.39
N GLU A 57 5.91 -14.01 28.12
CA GLU A 57 5.84 -14.52 29.50
C GLU A 57 6.16 -16.02 29.57
N VAL A 58 5.59 -16.82 28.67
CA VAL A 58 5.84 -18.26 28.54
C VAL A 58 7.32 -18.51 28.24
N LEU A 59 7.92 -17.76 27.30
CA LEU A 59 9.31 -17.95 26.89
C LEU A 59 10.32 -17.54 27.98
N THR A 60 9.95 -16.57 28.82
CA THR A 60 10.77 -16.09 29.94
C THR A 60 10.73 -17.07 31.11
N ASN A 61 9.54 -17.59 31.43
CA ASN A 61 9.33 -18.45 32.59
C ASN A 61 9.11 -19.92 32.23
N LEU A 62 9.62 -20.39 31.09
CA LEU A 62 9.32 -21.70 30.49
C LEU A 62 9.38 -22.91 31.46
N LYS A 63 10.19 -22.85 32.52
CA LYS A 63 10.28 -23.93 33.53
C LYS A 63 9.06 -24.03 34.44
N ASP A 64 8.34 -22.92 34.59
CA ASP A 64 7.16 -22.80 35.45
C ASP A 64 5.87 -23.16 34.70
N TRP A 65 5.96 -23.32 33.37
CA TRP A 65 4.85 -23.68 32.50
C TRP A 65 4.90 -25.18 32.16
N GLU A 66 3.98 -25.96 32.72
CA GLU A 66 3.92 -27.42 32.47
C GLU A 66 3.44 -27.80 31.06
N TRP A 67 2.85 -26.85 30.31
CA TRP A 67 2.22 -27.10 29.01
C TRP A 67 3.20 -27.18 27.84
N TYR A 68 4.40 -26.60 27.95
CA TYR A 68 5.41 -26.63 26.88
C TYR A 68 6.73 -27.22 27.38
N LYS A 69 7.27 -28.20 26.66
CA LYS A 69 8.55 -28.84 27.05
C LYS A 69 9.75 -27.99 26.69
N ASN A 70 9.64 -27.17 25.66
CA ASN A 70 10.71 -26.33 25.15
C ASN A 70 10.15 -25.12 24.36
N ALA A 71 11.02 -24.15 24.05
CA ALA A 71 10.62 -22.94 23.33
C ALA A 71 10.10 -23.21 21.91
N THR A 72 10.52 -24.29 21.25
CA THR A 72 10.05 -24.66 19.92
C THR A 72 8.57 -25.03 19.93
N GLU A 73 8.12 -25.79 20.94
CA GLU A 73 6.70 -26.14 21.09
C GLU A 73 5.85 -24.88 21.30
N ALA A 74 6.25 -23.98 22.21
CA ALA A 74 5.54 -22.72 22.45
C ALA A 74 5.48 -21.83 21.19
N ILE A 75 6.62 -21.60 20.53
CA ILE A 75 6.69 -20.75 19.33
C ILE A 75 5.83 -21.32 18.19
N THR A 76 5.81 -22.64 18.00
CA THR A 76 5.04 -23.28 16.92
C THR A 76 3.54 -23.26 17.18
N ASP A 77 3.12 -23.20 18.45
CA ASP A 77 1.71 -23.14 18.83
C ASP A 77 1.12 -21.73 18.62
N TYR A 78 1.88 -20.69 18.96
CA TYR A 78 1.44 -19.30 18.84
C TYR A 78 1.67 -18.71 17.45
N LEU A 79 2.83 -18.96 16.83
CA LEU A 79 3.21 -18.33 15.58
C LEU A 79 2.98 -19.26 14.39
N PRO A 80 2.35 -18.76 13.32
CA PRO A 80 2.14 -19.55 12.12
C PRO A 80 3.49 -19.92 11.50
N LEU A 81 3.57 -21.11 10.94
CA LEU A 81 4.75 -21.57 10.21
C LEU A 81 4.47 -21.47 8.71
N ASN A 82 5.10 -20.50 8.03
CA ASN A 82 4.93 -20.30 6.58
C ASN A 82 6.09 -20.89 5.75
N ARG A 83 6.82 -21.86 6.33
CA ARG A 83 7.93 -22.61 5.72
C ARG A 83 7.95 -24.05 6.24
N GLU A 84 8.86 -24.90 5.77
CA GLU A 84 8.86 -26.31 6.19
C GLU A 84 9.08 -26.52 7.70
N LYS A 85 10.01 -25.76 8.32
CA LYS A 85 10.30 -25.80 9.76
C LYS A 85 11.18 -24.63 10.19
N TYR A 86 11.10 -24.27 11.46
CA TYR A 86 12.09 -23.41 12.11
C TYR A 86 13.41 -24.17 12.31
N SER A 87 14.54 -23.53 11.99
CA SER A 87 15.85 -24.03 12.43
C SER A 87 16.09 -23.69 13.91
N THR A 88 17.09 -24.33 14.51
CA THR A 88 17.49 -24.00 15.90
C THR A 88 17.90 -22.54 16.06
N LYS A 89 18.52 -21.96 15.03
CA LYS A 89 18.87 -20.53 15.02
C LYS A 89 17.61 -19.67 14.99
N ASP A 90 16.64 -20.01 14.15
CA ASP A 90 15.37 -19.28 14.07
C ASP A 90 14.62 -19.27 15.41
N ILE A 91 14.55 -20.42 16.08
CA ILE A 91 13.93 -20.52 17.41
C ILE A 91 14.66 -19.65 18.44
N HIS A 92 15.99 -19.64 18.42
CA HIS A 92 16.79 -18.80 19.30
C HIS A 92 16.55 -17.31 19.03
N ASP A 93 16.57 -16.90 17.76
CA ASP A 93 16.37 -15.51 17.37
C ASP A 93 14.93 -15.04 17.63
N LEU A 94 13.91 -15.85 17.33
CA LEU A 94 12.52 -15.58 17.67
C LEU A 94 12.34 -15.42 19.17
N LYS A 95 12.91 -16.34 19.98
CA LYS A 95 12.83 -16.23 21.42
C LYS A 95 13.37 -14.90 21.93
N ARG A 96 14.54 -14.47 21.42
CA ARG A 96 15.12 -13.17 21.79
C ARG A 96 14.19 -12.03 21.40
N LEU A 97 13.76 -11.99 20.13
CA LEU A 97 12.95 -10.90 19.57
C LEU A 97 11.58 -10.77 20.26
N ILE A 98 10.91 -11.88 20.59
CA ILE A 98 9.60 -11.85 21.26
C ILE A 98 9.71 -11.28 22.67
N VAL A 99 10.75 -11.68 23.42
CA VAL A 99 11.01 -11.13 24.76
C VAL A 99 11.41 -9.66 24.67
N GLU A 100 12.27 -9.32 23.71
CA GLU A 100 12.68 -7.94 23.44
C GLU A 100 11.48 -7.06 23.10
N TYR A 101 10.55 -7.52 22.26
CA TYR A 101 9.34 -6.79 21.90
C TYR A 101 8.50 -6.39 23.13
N ALA A 102 8.35 -7.31 24.10
CA ALA A 102 7.56 -7.07 25.30
C ALA A 102 8.19 -6.01 26.24
N GLU A 103 9.50 -5.79 26.15
CA GLU A 103 10.25 -4.86 27.00
C GLU A 103 10.73 -3.60 26.26
N CYS A 104 10.60 -3.58 24.93
CA CYS A 104 11.19 -2.53 24.10
C CYS A 104 10.44 -1.20 24.19
N SER A 105 11.09 -0.17 23.67
CA SER A 105 10.42 1.11 23.47
C SER A 105 9.55 1.07 22.21
N ARG A 106 8.52 1.91 22.18
CA ARG A 106 7.62 2.00 21.02
C ARG A 106 8.31 2.29 19.68
N SER A 107 9.49 2.93 19.71
CA SER A 107 10.26 3.18 18.48
C SER A 107 10.92 1.94 17.90
N ASP A 108 11.05 0.86 18.68
CA ASP A 108 11.72 -0.37 18.27
C ASP A 108 10.72 -1.45 17.81
N GLU A 109 9.44 -1.33 18.20
CA GLU A 109 8.36 -2.29 17.93
C GLU A 109 8.30 -2.71 16.45
N ASP A 110 8.25 -1.73 15.53
CA ASP A 110 8.10 -1.99 14.09
C ASP A 110 9.30 -2.74 13.50
N SER A 111 10.51 -2.42 13.98
CA SER A 111 11.74 -3.09 13.55
C SER A 111 11.80 -4.54 14.02
N ILE A 112 11.35 -4.80 15.26
CA ILE A 112 11.28 -6.14 15.83
C ILE A 112 10.18 -6.95 15.13
N LEU A 113 9.02 -6.33 14.86
CA LEU A 113 7.94 -6.94 14.09
C LEU A 113 8.42 -7.38 12.70
N CYS A 114 9.16 -6.53 11.97
CA CYS A 114 9.76 -6.89 10.69
C CYS A 114 10.76 -8.05 10.82
N ALA A 115 11.58 -8.06 11.86
CA ALA A 115 12.52 -9.16 12.09
C ALA A 115 11.80 -10.49 12.37
N VAL A 116 10.72 -10.47 13.17
CA VAL A 116 9.90 -11.66 13.44
C VAL A 116 9.21 -12.14 12.16
N LEU A 117 8.57 -11.24 11.40
CA LEU A 117 7.96 -11.55 10.11
C LEU A 117 8.98 -12.16 9.13
N SER A 118 10.21 -11.65 9.13
CA SER A 118 11.27 -12.15 8.28
C SER A 118 11.63 -13.59 8.60
N ILE A 119 11.68 -13.95 9.89
CA ILE A 119 11.95 -15.33 10.31
C ILE A 119 10.75 -16.25 9.99
N ILE A 120 9.52 -15.78 10.15
CA ILE A 120 8.31 -16.58 9.92
C ILE A 120 8.12 -16.89 8.43
N THR A 121 8.31 -15.88 7.57
CA THR A 121 8.10 -15.99 6.12
C THR A 121 9.32 -16.52 5.38
N GLY A 122 10.52 -16.35 5.94
CA GLY A 122 11.77 -16.59 5.23
C GLY A 122 12.12 -15.52 4.19
N GLU A 123 11.36 -14.42 4.13
CA GLU A 123 11.60 -13.26 3.27
C GLU A 123 12.16 -12.11 4.11
N THR A 124 12.92 -11.19 3.54
CA THR A 124 13.34 -10.00 4.29
C THR A 124 12.18 -9.00 4.31
N TRP A 125 11.70 -8.63 5.50
CA TRP A 125 10.67 -7.60 5.68
C TRP A 125 11.29 -6.30 6.15
N ASP A 126 10.72 -5.20 5.67
CA ASP A 126 11.03 -3.85 6.12
C ASP A 126 9.75 -3.03 6.23
N TYR A 127 9.87 -1.84 6.81
CA TYR A 127 8.78 -0.90 6.99
C TYR A 127 9.19 0.51 6.58
N LYS A 128 8.22 1.29 6.13
CA LYS A 128 8.44 2.72 5.83
C LYS A 128 7.18 3.51 6.17
N GLN A 129 7.34 4.77 6.53
CA GLN A 129 6.23 5.71 6.61
C GLN A 129 5.90 6.23 5.21
N ILE A 130 4.63 6.15 4.81
CA ILE A 130 4.09 6.80 3.61
C ILE A 130 3.37 8.09 4.02
N CYS A 131 3.42 9.13 3.20
CA CYS A 131 2.79 10.41 3.49
C CYS A 131 1.93 10.93 2.34
N GLY A 132 0.80 11.54 2.69
CA GLY A 132 -0.02 12.31 1.76
C GLY A 132 0.32 13.80 1.79
N CYS A 133 -0.65 14.63 1.44
CA CYS A 133 -0.44 16.07 1.28
C CYS A 133 -0.67 16.89 2.56
N CYS A 134 -1.41 16.33 3.54
CA CYS A 134 -1.75 17.03 4.78
C CYS A 134 -1.00 16.46 5.99
N GLN A 135 -0.89 17.25 7.07
CA GLN A 135 -0.14 16.89 8.28
C GLN A 135 -0.62 15.58 8.96
N GLY A 136 -1.87 15.18 8.74
CA GLY A 136 -2.45 13.93 9.26
C GLY A 136 -2.36 12.75 8.30
N ASP A 137 -1.88 12.95 7.08
CA ASP A 137 -1.92 11.96 6.01
C ASP A 137 -0.66 11.11 6.11
N TRP A 138 -0.67 10.11 6.98
CA TRP A 138 0.43 9.17 7.10
C TRP A 138 -0.04 7.79 7.56
N ASN A 139 0.68 6.77 7.10
CA ASN A 139 0.59 5.40 7.62
C ASN A 139 1.98 4.75 7.57
N TYR A 140 2.14 3.64 8.28
CA TYR A 140 3.25 2.74 8.06
C TYR A 140 2.84 1.61 7.13
N ILE A 141 3.74 1.31 6.20
CA ILE A 141 3.65 0.11 5.38
C ILE A 141 4.70 -0.89 5.82
N PHE A 142 4.37 -2.17 5.78
CA PHE A 142 5.25 -3.29 6.06
C PHE A 142 5.22 -4.24 4.86
N TYR A 143 6.39 -4.55 4.31
CA TYR A 143 6.48 -5.22 3.03
C TYR A 143 7.72 -6.14 2.94
N PRO A 144 7.63 -7.24 2.17
CA PRO A 144 8.79 -8.05 1.82
C PRO A 144 9.63 -7.30 0.77
N VAL A 145 10.88 -6.98 1.13
CA VAL A 145 11.81 -6.14 0.36
C VAL A 145 12.03 -6.66 -1.06
N ASP A 146 12.13 -7.98 -1.23
CA ASP A 146 12.41 -8.59 -2.53
C ASP A 146 11.22 -8.49 -3.52
N LYS A 147 10.01 -8.15 -3.04
CA LYS A 147 8.81 -8.02 -3.87
C LYS A 147 8.44 -6.59 -4.22
N TRP A 148 9.12 -5.61 -3.63
CA TRP A 148 8.76 -4.19 -3.71
C TRP A 148 9.99 -3.35 -4.04
N SER A 149 10.05 -2.85 -5.28
CA SER A 149 11.06 -1.87 -5.65
C SER A 149 10.73 -0.49 -5.05
N VAL A 150 11.73 0.38 -4.99
CA VAL A 150 11.53 1.77 -4.50
C VAL A 150 10.48 2.50 -5.34
N GLU A 151 10.50 2.29 -6.65
CA GLU A 151 9.53 2.86 -7.59
C GLU A 151 8.11 2.35 -7.31
N ALA A 152 7.94 1.04 -7.09
CA ALA A 152 6.66 0.45 -6.75
C ALA A 152 6.12 0.96 -5.39
N LEU A 153 6.99 1.16 -4.41
CA LEU A 153 6.61 1.74 -3.11
C LEU A 153 6.21 3.21 -3.21
N ASN A 154 6.83 3.95 -4.14
CA ASN A 154 6.46 5.34 -4.40
C ASN A 154 5.12 5.43 -5.15
N ALA A 155 4.89 4.57 -6.14
CA ALA A 155 3.61 4.45 -6.82
C ALA A 155 2.49 4.08 -5.82
N PHE A 156 2.75 3.08 -4.95
CA PHE A 156 1.81 2.69 -3.90
C PHE A 156 1.45 3.85 -2.96
N GLU A 157 2.42 4.66 -2.53
CA GLU A 157 2.19 5.84 -1.69
C GLU A 157 1.29 6.87 -2.39
N ILE A 158 1.56 7.15 -3.67
CA ILE A 158 0.79 8.08 -4.49
C ILE A 158 -0.65 7.58 -4.67
N GLU A 159 -0.80 6.31 -5.00
CA GLU A 159 -2.10 5.66 -5.15
C GLU A 159 -2.85 5.60 -3.80
N TYR A 160 -2.18 5.30 -2.69
CA TYR A 160 -2.83 5.17 -1.38
C TYR A 160 -3.42 6.50 -0.91
N PHE A 161 -2.73 7.61 -1.15
CA PHE A 161 -3.22 8.95 -0.82
C PHE A 161 -3.98 9.63 -1.96
N ASN A 162 -4.18 8.94 -3.08
CA ASN A 162 -4.84 9.45 -4.28
C ASN A 162 -4.25 10.80 -4.78
N THR A 163 -2.93 10.94 -4.72
CA THR A 163 -2.20 12.18 -5.07
C THR A 163 -1.72 12.23 -6.53
N GLY A 164 -1.91 11.14 -7.27
CA GLY A 164 -1.68 11.07 -8.71
C GLY A 164 -2.82 11.69 -9.51
N THR A 165 -2.91 11.30 -10.79
CA THR A 165 -3.91 11.82 -11.71
C THR A 165 -4.58 10.70 -12.49
N GLU A 166 -5.91 10.69 -12.53
CA GLU A 166 -6.67 9.76 -13.36
C GLU A 166 -6.97 10.37 -14.74
N TRP A 167 -6.84 9.53 -15.78
CA TRP A 167 -7.02 9.91 -17.18
C TRP A 167 -7.92 8.91 -17.90
N ILE A 168 -8.88 9.41 -18.68
CA ILE A 168 -9.68 8.61 -19.61
C ILE A 168 -9.01 8.68 -20.97
N VAL A 169 -8.61 7.53 -21.51
CA VAL A 169 -7.95 7.40 -22.81
C VAL A 169 -8.98 6.98 -23.85
N ASP A 170 -8.95 7.65 -25.00
CA ASP A 170 -9.87 7.43 -26.12
C ASP A 170 -9.79 6.01 -26.71
N ASP A 171 -10.93 5.44 -27.06
CA ASP A 171 -11.06 4.13 -27.69
C ASP A 171 -11.05 4.15 -29.23
N GLY A 172 -10.83 5.32 -29.84
CA GLY A 172 -10.64 5.52 -31.28
C GLY A 172 -11.78 6.25 -31.98
N GLU A 173 -12.78 6.72 -31.25
CA GLU A 173 -13.92 7.48 -31.82
C GLU A 173 -13.73 9.01 -31.77
N PHE A 174 -12.78 9.53 -30.99
CA PHE A 174 -12.56 10.96 -30.84
C PHE A 174 -11.89 11.60 -32.06
N ASP A 175 -12.55 12.62 -32.63
CA ASP A 175 -11.95 13.49 -33.64
C ASP A 175 -11.62 14.87 -33.04
N PRO A 176 -10.34 15.23 -32.85
CA PRO A 176 -9.95 16.51 -32.26
C PRO A 176 -10.38 17.74 -33.07
N GLU A 177 -10.73 17.60 -34.35
CA GLU A 177 -11.17 18.71 -35.20
C GLU A 177 -12.66 19.05 -35.02
N SER A 178 -13.48 18.08 -34.58
CA SER A 178 -14.92 18.27 -34.43
C SER A 178 -15.45 18.05 -33.02
N ASP A 179 -14.76 17.26 -32.20
CA ASP A 179 -15.23 16.87 -30.88
C ASP A 179 -14.64 17.74 -29.77
N SER A 180 -15.43 17.89 -28.70
CA SER A 180 -14.93 18.42 -27.44
C SER A 180 -14.13 17.34 -26.71
N PRO A 181 -13.07 17.67 -25.94
CA PRO A 181 -12.40 16.70 -25.06
C PRO A 181 -13.35 15.99 -24.08
N LEU A 182 -14.53 16.58 -23.81
CA LEU A 182 -15.60 15.92 -23.06
C LEU A 182 -16.10 14.63 -23.72
N ASN A 183 -15.95 14.50 -25.04
CA ASN A 183 -16.33 13.32 -25.82
C ASN A 183 -15.29 12.20 -25.77
N ILE A 184 -14.08 12.43 -25.24
CA ILE A 184 -13.10 11.37 -25.01
C ILE A 184 -13.71 10.37 -24.03
N ASN A 185 -13.94 9.15 -24.50
CA ASN A 185 -14.47 8.05 -23.70
C ASN A 185 -13.61 6.81 -23.99
N GLY A 186 -13.54 5.90 -23.02
CA GLY A 186 -12.74 4.69 -23.15
C GLY A 186 -12.29 4.19 -21.79
N CYS A 187 -11.08 3.65 -21.72
CA CYS A 187 -10.55 3.08 -20.48
C CYS A 187 -9.91 4.17 -19.60
N SER A 188 -10.08 4.03 -18.29
CA SER A 188 -9.38 4.84 -17.31
C SER A 188 -7.99 4.29 -17.01
N THR A 189 -7.05 5.18 -16.75
CA THR A 189 -5.71 4.86 -16.23
C THR A 189 -5.30 5.88 -15.17
N TYR A 190 -4.63 5.39 -14.13
CA TYR A 190 -4.11 6.21 -13.06
C TYR A 190 -2.61 6.42 -13.26
N CYS A 191 -2.19 7.67 -13.29
CA CYS A 191 -0.81 8.08 -13.52
C CYS A 191 -0.19 8.55 -12.21
N THR A 192 1.02 8.09 -11.92
CA THR A 192 1.77 8.41 -10.69
C THR A 192 2.84 9.47 -10.92
N GLU A 193 3.20 9.73 -12.18
CA GLU A 193 4.14 10.78 -12.52
C GLU A 193 3.54 12.18 -12.31
N TRP A 194 4.37 13.12 -11.84
CA TRP A 194 3.94 14.47 -11.48
C TRP A 194 4.00 15.49 -12.63
N ASN A 195 4.71 15.15 -13.71
CA ASN A 195 4.91 16.04 -14.86
C ASN A 195 4.31 15.45 -16.15
N GLU A 196 4.01 16.33 -17.10
CA GLU A 196 3.36 15.96 -18.37
C GLU A 196 4.14 14.91 -19.17
N ASP A 197 5.47 14.98 -19.22
CA ASP A 197 6.29 14.03 -19.97
C ASP A 197 6.26 12.63 -19.34
N GLY A 198 6.22 12.56 -18.00
CA GLY A 198 6.04 11.33 -17.25
C GLY A 198 4.66 10.73 -17.45
N ILE A 199 3.61 11.54 -17.35
CA ILE A 199 2.22 11.10 -17.59
C ILE A 199 2.05 10.56 -19.01
N LYS A 200 2.59 11.25 -20.02
CA LYS A 200 2.58 10.77 -21.41
C LYS A 200 3.29 9.43 -21.56
N ARG A 201 4.38 9.21 -20.83
CA ARG A 201 5.10 7.93 -20.83
C ARG A 201 4.25 6.82 -20.22
N GLU A 202 3.67 7.03 -19.04
CA GLU A 202 2.79 6.04 -18.40
C GLU A 202 1.60 5.66 -19.30
N ILE A 203 0.95 6.65 -19.92
CA ILE A 203 -0.16 6.41 -20.85
C ILE A 203 0.31 5.67 -22.11
N ALA A 204 1.44 6.07 -22.70
CA ALA A 204 1.98 5.39 -23.88
C ALA A 204 2.37 3.92 -23.59
N ASP A 205 2.93 3.66 -22.41
CA ASP A 205 3.31 2.32 -21.96
C ASP A 205 2.07 1.44 -21.73
N ALA A 206 1.00 2.00 -21.17
CA ALA A 206 -0.24 1.27 -20.89
C ALA A 206 -1.09 0.97 -22.16
N PHE A 207 -1.15 1.91 -23.11
CA PHE A 207 -2.03 1.81 -24.29
C PHE A 207 -1.30 1.45 -25.59
N GLY A 208 0.03 1.31 -25.53
CA GLY A 208 0.87 0.96 -26.67
C GLY A 208 1.06 2.14 -27.62
N GLY A 209 2.22 2.78 -27.52
CA GLY A 209 2.57 3.89 -28.40
C GLY A 209 3.91 4.50 -28.04
N SER A 210 4.06 5.79 -28.38
CA SER A 210 5.21 6.58 -27.98
C SER A 210 4.71 7.85 -27.27
N PRO A 211 5.43 8.37 -26.26
CA PRO A 211 4.97 9.53 -25.49
C PRO A 211 4.68 10.77 -26.35
N GLU A 212 5.36 10.92 -27.49
CA GLU A 212 5.18 12.04 -28.44
C GLU A 212 3.83 11.97 -29.20
N ASP A 213 3.21 10.80 -29.17
CA ASP A 213 1.89 10.55 -29.75
C ASP A 213 0.75 10.77 -28.75
N VAL A 214 1.05 11.00 -27.47
CA VAL A 214 0.05 11.26 -26.43
C VAL A 214 -0.29 12.75 -26.36
N VAL A 215 -1.58 13.06 -26.50
CA VAL A 215 -2.17 14.39 -26.38
C VAL A 215 -3.03 14.44 -25.13
N LEU A 216 -2.68 15.32 -24.19
CA LEU A 216 -3.34 15.46 -22.89
C LEU A 216 -4.29 16.66 -22.89
N TYR A 217 -5.50 16.45 -22.40
CA TYR A 217 -6.45 17.50 -22.04
C TYR A 217 -6.59 17.55 -20.51
N ALA A 218 -5.80 18.40 -19.87
CA ALA A 218 -5.80 18.57 -18.42
C ALA A 218 -7.05 19.31 -17.92
N PHE A 219 -7.50 18.96 -16.72
CA PHE A 219 -8.63 19.63 -16.08
C PHE A 219 -8.20 21.01 -15.55
N GLU A 220 -8.78 22.07 -16.11
CA GLU A 220 -8.45 23.46 -15.72
C GLU A 220 -9.40 24.02 -14.63
N GLY A 221 -10.54 23.38 -14.40
CA GLY A 221 -11.54 23.82 -13.42
C GLY A 221 -12.96 23.88 -13.97
N TRP A 222 -13.90 24.24 -13.10
CA TRP A 222 -15.32 24.39 -13.46
C TRP A 222 -15.67 25.84 -13.73
N SER A 223 -16.42 26.08 -14.81
CA SER A 223 -17.15 27.34 -14.99
C SER A 223 -18.52 27.26 -14.30
N ARG A 224 -18.79 28.11 -13.30
CA ARG A 224 -20.11 28.24 -12.65
C ARG A 224 -20.74 29.60 -12.94
N THR A 225 -22.01 29.63 -13.38
CA THR A 225 -22.76 30.88 -13.62
C THR A 225 -23.81 31.08 -12.51
N PRO A 226 -23.85 32.24 -11.83
CA PRO A 226 -24.84 32.49 -10.78
C PRO A 226 -26.26 32.52 -11.35
N LYS A 227 -27.21 31.92 -10.63
CA LYS A 227 -28.64 31.93 -10.96
C LYS A 227 -29.40 32.63 -9.85
N TYR A 228 -30.28 33.56 -10.22
CA TYR A 228 -31.10 34.31 -9.29
C TYR A 228 -32.57 33.96 -9.53
N ARG A 229 -33.36 33.92 -8.45
CA ARG A 229 -34.82 33.91 -8.52
C ARG A 229 -35.35 35.13 -7.79
N GLU A 230 -36.49 35.63 -8.24
CA GLU A 230 -37.24 36.67 -7.54
C GLU A 230 -37.74 36.13 -6.20
N VAL A 231 -37.63 36.94 -5.15
CA VAL A 231 -38.18 36.65 -3.82
C VAL A 231 -39.32 37.63 -3.60
N GLY A 232 -40.54 37.12 -3.53
CA GLY A 232 -41.78 37.84 -3.24
C GLY A 232 -42.69 37.00 -2.35
#